data_AF-A0A5A7WDU3-F1
#
_entry.id   AF-A0A5A7WDU3-F1
#
_cell.length_a   1.000
_cell.length_b   1.000
_cell.length_c   1.000
_cell.angle_alpha   90.00
_cell.angle_beta   90.00
_cell.angle_gamma   90.00
#
_symmetry.space_group_name_H-M   'P 1'
#
loop_
_entity.id
_entity.type
_entity.pdbx_description
1 polymer ?
#
loop_
_entity_poly.entity_id
_entity_poly.type
_entity_poly.pdbx_seq_one_letter_code
_entity_poly.pdbx_strand_id
1 'polypeptide(L)'
;MIRTLFNDGADNLRGRIIAIYAILIPANVLAWIWALIAFRDQPVLLGTALLAYTFGLRHAVDADHIAAIDNVTRKLMQSGKRPLSVGLFFSLGHSTVVVVASIFVALAVSALQDRFANFKEIGSLIGTSVSAFFLLIVAVANIFILVSVYRLFKAVKRGERFIDEDLNVLLAQRGVIGRMLRSVFAVISKSWHMYPLGILFGLGFDTATEIALLGISASQSADGMSMWSILVFPALFTAGMSLVDATDSVLMVRAYGWAFVKPIRKLYYNMIITLVSVIVALVIGGVEALGLIGRKLDLSGSFWDGIEALNENFGALGYLIIAIFILSWMISVIVYRAKGYDDIEVRVHEA
;
A
#
# COMPACT_ATOMS: atom_id res chain seq x y z
N MET A 1 -22.60 -17.29 -13.64
CA MET A 1 -22.56 -15.88 -13.17
C MET A 1 -21.18 -15.42 -12.72
N ILE A 2 -20.42 -16.19 -11.91
CA ILE A 2 -19.06 -15.80 -11.47
C ILE A 2 -18.02 -15.82 -12.61
N ARG A 3 -18.08 -16.81 -13.52
CA ARG A 3 -17.15 -16.89 -14.68
C ARG A 3 -17.29 -15.74 -15.69
N THR A 4 -18.47 -15.13 -15.79
CA THR A 4 -18.72 -13.98 -16.69
C THR A 4 -18.28 -12.64 -16.08
N LEU A 5 -18.16 -12.59 -14.76
CA LEU A 5 -17.75 -11.42 -13.96
C LEU A 5 -16.26 -11.11 -14.17
N PHE A 6 -15.43 -12.15 -14.11
CA PHE A 6 -13.97 -12.09 -14.25
C PHE A 6 -13.45 -12.44 -15.65
N ASN A 7 -14.33 -12.48 -16.65
CA ASN A 7 -13.93 -12.71 -18.04
C ASN A 7 -13.40 -11.40 -18.65
N ASP A 8 -12.19 -11.39 -19.20
CA ASP A 8 -11.54 -10.18 -19.74
C ASP A 8 -12.12 -9.69 -21.10
N GLY A 9 -13.34 -10.09 -21.44
CA GLY A 9 -14.03 -9.68 -22.66
C GLY A 9 -14.45 -8.21 -22.65
N ALA A 10 -14.63 -7.64 -23.85
CA ALA A 10 -15.04 -6.24 -24.04
C ALA A 10 -16.52 -5.98 -23.71
N ASP A 11 -17.33 -7.02 -23.58
CA ASP A 11 -18.78 -6.90 -23.43
C ASP A 11 -19.19 -6.48 -22.01
N ASN A 12 -20.20 -5.61 -21.93
CA ASN A 12 -20.86 -5.17 -20.69
C ASN A 12 -19.91 -4.67 -19.59
N LEU A 13 -18.96 -3.80 -19.96
CA LEU A 13 -18.00 -3.18 -19.05
C LEU A 13 -18.65 -2.56 -17.80
N ARG A 14 -19.76 -1.83 -17.97
CA ARG A 14 -20.49 -1.20 -16.85
C ARG A 14 -21.06 -2.24 -15.88
N GLY A 15 -21.71 -3.29 -16.39
CA GLY A 15 -22.26 -4.36 -15.56
C GLY A 15 -21.19 -5.11 -14.77
N ARG A 16 -20.02 -5.34 -15.37
CA ARG A 16 -18.88 -5.98 -14.69
C ARG A 16 -18.29 -5.11 -13.58
N ILE A 17 -18.14 -3.80 -13.82
CA ILE A 17 -17.71 -2.85 -12.77
C ILE A 17 -18.70 -2.87 -11.60
N ILE A 18 -20.00 -2.75 -11.88
CA ILE A 18 -21.04 -2.82 -10.84
C ILE A 18 -20.93 -4.13 -10.05
N ALA A 19 -20.75 -5.25 -10.75
CA ALA A 19 -20.69 -6.55 -10.10
C ALA A 19 -19.41 -6.74 -9.25
N ILE A 20 -18.26 -6.17 -9.64
CA ILE A 20 -17.04 -6.15 -8.80
C ILE A 20 -17.30 -5.35 -7.52
N TYR A 21 -17.85 -4.14 -7.63
CA TYR A 21 -18.14 -3.31 -6.44
C TYR A 21 -19.28 -3.87 -5.59
N ALA A 22 -20.23 -4.58 -6.18
CA ALA A 22 -21.28 -5.29 -5.45
C ALA A 22 -20.73 -6.42 -4.57
N ILE A 23 -19.50 -6.87 -4.80
CA ILE A 23 -18.79 -7.83 -3.93
C ILE A 23 -17.88 -7.08 -2.95
N LEU A 24 -17.09 -6.12 -3.46
CA LEU A 24 -16.10 -5.40 -2.64
C LEU A 24 -16.70 -4.52 -1.56
N ILE A 25 -17.79 -3.81 -1.86
CA ILE A 25 -18.44 -2.92 -0.87
C ILE A 25 -18.98 -3.75 0.31
N PRO A 26 -19.78 -4.82 0.10
CA PRO A 26 -20.18 -5.69 1.21
C PRO A 26 -19.00 -6.32 1.93
N ALA A 27 -17.94 -6.76 1.25
CA ALA A 27 -16.77 -7.34 1.91
C ALA A 27 -16.09 -6.32 2.87
N ASN A 28 -15.96 -5.07 2.43
CA ASN A 28 -15.45 -3.98 3.27
C ASN A 28 -16.36 -3.70 4.47
N VAL A 29 -17.67 -3.60 4.24
CA VAL A 29 -18.66 -3.38 5.29
C VAL A 29 -18.64 -4.53 6.31
N LEU A 30 -18.57 -5.78 5.86
CA LEU A 30 -18.52 -6.95 6.72
C LEU A 30 -17.24 -7.00 7.55
N ALA A 31 -16.08 -6.63 6.99
CA ALA A 31 -14.83 -6.54 7.74
C ALA A 31 -14.92 -5.47 8.86
N TRP A 32 -15.55 -4.33 8.58
CA TRP A 32 -15.78 -3.29 9.59
C TRP A 32 -16.83 -3.67 10.63
N ILE A 33 -17.91 -4.34 10.24
CA ILE A 33 -18.90 -4.89 11.18
C ILE A 33 -18.22 -5.92 12.09
N TRP A 34 -17.36 -6.78 11.54
CA TRP A 34 -16.60 -7.73 12.34
C TRP A 34 -15.71 -7.02 13.35
N ALA A 35 -14.99 -5.96 12.96
CA ALA A 35 -14.19 -5.16 13.88
C ALA A 35 -15.02 -4.50 14.98
N LEU A 36 -16.17 -3.90 14.64
CA LEU A 36 -17.08 -3.28 15.60
C LEU A 36 -17.63 -4.29 16.61
N ILE A 37 -17.94 -5.51 16.18
CA ILE A 37 -18.41 -6.57 17.07
C ILE A 37 -17.27 -7.11 17.94
N ALA A 38 -16.10 -7.38 17.35
CA ALA A 38 -14.96 -7.96 18.04
C ALA A 38 -14.35 -7.01 19.09
N PHE A 39 -14.38 -5.70 18.83
CA PHE A 39 -13.75 -4.68 19.68
C PHE A 39 -14.75 -3.79 20.42
N ARG A 40 -16.03 -4.19 20.50
CA ARG A 40 -17.09 -3.41 21.15
C ARG A 40 -16.76 -3.00 22.60
N ASP A 41 -16.07 -3.89 23.32
CA ASP A 41 -15.73 -3.72 24.74
C ASP A 41 -14.34 -3.06 24.91
N GLN A 42 -13.61 -2.81 23.81
CA GLN A 42 -12.28 -2.20 23.79
C GLN A 42 -12.15 -1.16 22.65
N PRO A 43 -12.80 0.01 22.76
CA PRO A 43 -12.87 1.00 21.68
C PRO A 43 -11.51 1.49 21.16
N VAL A 44 -10.47 1.44 22.00
CA VAL A 44 -9.09 1.80 21.61
C VAL A 44 -8.61 0.93 20.43
N LEU A 45 -9.00 -0.34 20.37
CA LEU A 45 -8.63 -1.25 19.28
C LEU A 45 -9.31 -0.91 17.95
N LEU A 46 -10.40 -0.14 17.95
CA LEU A 46 -10.97 0.38 16.71
C LEU A 46 -10.03 1.39 16.06
N GLY A 47 -9.21 2.11 16.84
CA GLY A 47 -8.11 2.92 16.32
C GLY A 47 -7.06 2.07 15.60
N THR A 48 -6.64 0.97 16.22
CA THR A 48 -5.72 -0.01 15.61
C THR A 48 -6.31 -0.68 14.36
N ALA A 49 -7.62 -0.97 14.37
CA ALA A 49 -8.35 -1.49 13.22
C ALA A 49 -8.37 -0.49 12.05
N LEU A 50 -8.56 0.81 12.35
CA LEU A 50 -8.47 1.88 11.37
C LEU A 50 -7.05 2.02 10.81
N LEU A 51 -6.02 1.86 11.64
CA LEU A 51 -4.63 1.83 11.17
C LEU A 51 -4.40 0.65 10.22
N ALA A 52 -4.83 -0.55 10.58
CA ALA A 52 -4.71 -1.73 9.72
C ALA A 52 -5.41 -1.55 8.37
N TYR A 53 -6.63 -0.99 8.37
CA TYR A 53 -7.34 -0.64 7.13
C TYR A 53 -6.57 0.40 6.30
N THR A 54 -6.07 1.46 6.96
CA THR A 54 -5.31 2.53 6.30
C THR A 54 -3.98 2.04 5.75
N PHE A 55 -3.32 1.10 6.44
CA PHE A 55 -2.11 0.44 5.95
C PHE A 55 -2.42 -0.35 4.69
N GLY A 56 -3.54 -1.07 4.62
CA GLY A 56 -3.99 -1.74 3.40
C GLY A 56 -4.23 -0.76 2.24
N LEU A 57 -4.94 0.34 2.51
CA LEU A 57 -5.16 1.41 1.53
C LEU A 57 -3.84 2.02 1.03
N ARG A 58 -2.91 2.32 1.95
CA ARG A 58 -1.60 2.91 1.61
C ARG A 58 -0.76 1.91 0.83
N HIS A 59 -0.73 0.66 1.25
CA HIS A 59 0.10 -0.38 0.66
C HIS A 59 -0.27 -0.64 -0.81
N ALA A 60 -1.57 -0.65 -1.13
CA ALA A 60 -2.05 -0.73 -2.51
C ALA A 60 -1.55 0.42 -3.43
N VAL A 61 -1.12 1.54 -2.85
CA VAL A 61 -0.58 2.69 -3.58
C VAL A 61 0.95 2.61 -3.72
N ASP A 62 1.58 1.56 -3.21
CA ASP A 62 3.02 1.36 -3.39
C ASP A 62 3.37 1.13 -4.86
N ALA A 63 4.58 1.55 -5.22
CA ALA A 63 5.01 1.67 -6.61
C ALA A 63 5.04 0.32 -7.33
N ASP A 64 5.31 -0.75 -6.60
CA ASP A 64 5.34 -2.13 -7.04
C ASP A 64 3.93 -2.67 -7.34
N HIS A 65 2.92 -2.34 -6.53
CA HIS A 65 1.52 -2.69 -6.76
C HIS A 65 0.99 -2.00 -8.01
N ILE A 66 1.14 -0.67 -8.07
CA ILE A 66 0.73 0.14 -9.23
C ILE A 66 1.46 -0.34 -10.49
N ALA A 67 2.77 -0.58 -10.43
CA ALA A 67 3.52 -1.04 -11.61
C ALA A 67 3.10 -2.44 -12.08
N ALA A 68 2.89 -3.39 -11.16
CA ALA A 68 2.49 -4.75 -11.52
C ALA A 68 1.09 -4.78 -12.15
N ILE A 69 0.13 -4.08 -11.53
CA ILE A 69 -1.25 -3.99 -12.01
C ILE A 69 -1.31 -3.25 -13.34
N ASP A 70 -0.63 -2.10 -13.45
CA ASP A 70 -0.59 -1.30 -14.67
C ASP A 70 0.00 -2.09 -15.85
N ASN A 71 1.17 -2.71 -15.65
CA ASN A 71 1.87 -3.43 -16.70
C ASN A 71 1.05 -4.60 -17.25
N VAL A 72 0.39 -5.36 -16.37
CA VAL A 72 -0.46 -6.47 -16.79
C VAL A 72 -1.75 -5.97 -17.43
N THR A 73 -2.38 -4.94 -16.86
CA THR A 73 -3.58 -4.32 -17.43
C THR A 73 -3.30 -3.83 -18.85
N ARG A 74 -2.20 -3.11 -19.05
CA ARG A 74 -1.74 -2.60 -20.35
C ARG A 74 -1.48 -3.74 -21.35
N LYS A 75 -0.72 -4.77 -20.94
CA LYS A 75 -0.43 -5.94 -21.79
C LYS A 75 -1.71 -6.64 -22.27
N LEU A 76 -2.65 -6.87 -21.36
CA LEU A 76 -3.91 -7.52 -21.69
C LEU A 76 -4.79 -6.64 -22.59
N MET A 77 -4.78 -5.33 -22.38
CA MET A 77 -5.47 -4.37 -23.25
C MET A 77 -4.88 -4.32 -24.67
N GLN A 78 -3.56 -4.38 -24.82
CA GLN A 78 -2.89 -4.51 -26.12
C GLN A 78 -3.26 -5.82 -26.83
N SER A 79 -3.65 -6.85 -26.07
CA SER A 79 -4.19 -8.12 -26.59
C SER A 79 -5.69 -8.07 -26.88
N GLY A 80 -6.30 -6.88 -26.94
CA GLY A 80 -7.73 -6.66 -27.24
C GLY A 80 -8.68 -6.90 -26.07
N LYS A 81 -8.19 -7.06 -24.83
CA LYS A 81 -9.00 -7.40 -23.65
C LYS A 81 -9.38 -6.17 -22.81
N ARG A 82 -10.33 -6.34 -21.89
CA ARG A 82 -10.73 -5.35 -20.87
C ARG A 82 -10.64 -5.97 -19.46
N PRO A 83 -9.44 -6.03 -18.87
CA PRO A 83 -9.14 -6.82 -17.69
C PRO A 83 -9.39 -6.04 -16.38
N LEU A 84 -10.64 -6.01 -15.91
CA LEU A 84 -11.04 -5.20 -14.74
C LEU A 84 -10.62 -5.76 -13.37
N SER A 85 -10.23 -7.03 -13.30
CA SER A 85 -9.98 -7.72 -12.03
C SER A 85 -8.52 -8.05 -11.77
N VAL A 86 -7.58 -7.48 -12.55
CA VAL A 86 -6.13 -7.68 -12.41
C VAL A 86 -5.67 -7.37 -10.99
N GLY A 87 -5.97 -6.16 -10.52
CA GLY A 87 -5.62 -5.67 -9.20
C GLY A 87 -6.34 -6.41 -8.08
N LEU A 88 -7.61 -6.76 -8.26
CA LEU A 88 -8.34 -7.59 -7.28
C LEU A 88 -7.65 -8.94 -7.06
N PHE A 89 -7.27 -9.65 -8.11
CA PHE A 89 -6.59 -10.94 -7.97
C PHE A 89 -5.19 -10.78 -7.40
N PHE A 90 -4.48 -9.72 -7.79
CA PHE A 90 -3.18 -9.37 -7.22
C PHE A 90 -3.25 -9.15 -5.70
N SER A 91 -4.15 -8.27 -5.25
CA SER A 91 -4.33 -7.95 -3.84
C SER A 91 -4.74 -9.15 -3.01
N LEU A 92 -5.61 -10.03 -3.55
CA LEU A 92 -6.04 -11.26 -2.86
C LEU A 92 -4.89 -12.27 -2.73
N GLY A 93 -4.06 -12.41 -3.77
CA GLY A 93 -2.86 -13.23 -3.73
C GLY A 93 -1.88 -12.74 -2.68
N HIS A 94 -1.56 -11.45 -2.70
CA HIS A 94 -0.68 -10.81 -1.73
C HIS A 94 -1.22 -10.93 -0.30
N SER A 95 -2.49 -10.57 -0.10
CA SER A 95 -3.15 -10.62 1.22
C SER A 95 -3.23 -12.04 1.80
N THR A 96 -3.17 -13.09 0.97
CA THR A 96 -3.07 -14.47 1.45
C THR A 96 -1.79 -14.67 2.27
N VAL A 97 -0.67 -14.12 1.81
CA VAL A 97 0.60 -14.20 2.53
C VAL A 97 0.51 -13.40 3.83
N VAL A 98 -0.04 -12.18 3.78
CA VAL A 98 -0.23 -11.33 4.94
C VAL A 98 -1.08 -12.01 6.03
N VAL A 99 -2.22 -12.57 5.67
CA VAL A 99 -3.10 -13.30 6.61
C VAL A 99 -2.37 -14.50 7.21
N VAL A 100 -1.68 -15.29 6.38
CA VAL A 100 -0.93 -16.46 6.84
C VAL A 100 0.21 -16.04 7.76
N ALA A 101 0.95 -14.98 7.43
CA ALA A 101 2.01 -14.44 8.26
C ALA A 101 1.48 -13.91 9.60
N SER A 102 0.35 -13.17 9.62
CA SER A 102 -0.32 -12.75 10.85
C SER A 102 -0.71 -13.94 11.74
N ILE A 103 -1.22 -15.03 11.13
CA ILE A 103 -1.53 -16.27 11.84
C ILE A 103 -0.27 -16.88 12.45
N PHE A 104 0.80 -17.03 11.66
CA PHE A 104 2.06 -17.60 12.14
C PHE A 104 2.65 -16.79 13.29
N VAL A 105 2.67 -15.46 13.16
CA VAL A 105 3.17 -14.54 14.19
C VAL A 105 2.33 -14.66 15.46
N ALA A 106 1.00 -14.64 15.35
CA ALA A 106 0.11 -14.77 16.50
C ALA A 106 0.28 -16.13 17.20
N LEU A 107 0.40 -17.23 16.45
CA LEU A 107 0.65 -18.55 17.03
C LEU A 107 2.02 -18.64 17.70
N ALA A 108 3.06 -18.07 17.08
CA ALA A 108 4.40 -18.05 17.64
C ALA A 108 4.43 -17.28 18.98
N VAL A 109 3.78 -16.12 19.05
CA VAL A 109 3.70 -15.31 20.27
C VAL A 109 2.87 -16.02 21.35
N SER A 110 1.69 -16.55 21.01
CA SER A 110 0.85 -17.29 21.96
C SER A 110 1.52 -18.55 22.50
N ALA A 111 2.26 -19.30 21.67
CA ALA A 111 3.00 -20.49 22.10
C ALA A 111 4.15 -20.16 23.07
N LEU A 112 4.60 -18.90 23.10
CA LEU A 112 5.64 -18.42 23.99
C LEU A 112 5.08 -17.78 25.27
N GLN A 113 3.78 -17.46 25.34
CA GLN A 113 3.17 -16.72 26.47
C GLN A 113 3.39 -17.36 27.84
N ASP A 114 3.34 -18.70 27.96
CA ASP A 114 3.50 -19.40 29.24
C ASP A 114 4.90 -19.24 29.87
N ARG A 115 5.90 -18.75 29.10
CA ARG A 115 7.25 -18.47 29.59
C ARG A 115 7.55 -16.97 29.74
N PHE A 116 6.58 -16.08 29.49
CA PHE A 116 6.82 -14.70 29.03
C PHE A 116 6.20 -13.57 29.88
N ALA A 117 5.81 -13.80 31.14
CA ALA A 117 5.38 -12.69 32.03
C ALA A 117 6.45 -11.58 32.17
N ASN A 118 7.75 -11.94 32.12
CA ASN A 118 8.89 -11.01 32.12
C ASN A 118 9.27 -10.46 30.73
N PHE A 119 8.60 -10.90 29.66
CA PHE A 119 8.98 -10.56 28.28
C PHE A 119 7.93 -9.70 27.56
N LYS A 120 6.80 -9.36 28.19
CA LYS A 120 5.81 -8.46 27.60
C LYS A 120 6.42 -7.10 27.23
N GLU A 121 7.30 -6.60 28.09
CA GLU A 121 8.09 -5.39 27.87
C GLU A 121 9.10 -5.55 26.72
N ILE A 122 9.76 -6.72 26.65
CA ILE A 122 10.71 -7.06 25.58
C ILE A 122 10.00 -7.22 24.23
N GLY A 123 8.82 -7.83 24.19
CA GLY A 123 8.02 -8.03 22.97
C GLY A 123 7.50 -6.71 22.41
N SER A 124 7.02 -5.81 23.28
CA SER A 124 6.63 -4.45 22.90
C SER A 124 7.84 -3.66 22.37
N LEU A 125 8.98 -3.74 23.05
CA LEU A 125 10.22 -3.09 22.62
C LEU A 125 10.70 -3.60 21.25
N ILE A 126 10.68 -4.92 21.03
CA ILE A 126 11.05 -5.53 19.75
C ILE A 126 10.07 -5.09 18.66
N GLY A 127 8.76 -5.14 18.93
CA GLY A 127 7.72 -4.75 17.98
C GLY A 127 7.85 -3.30 17.51
N THR A 128 7.99 -2.35 18.43
CA THR A 128 8.20 -0.94 18.11
C THR A 128 9.55 -0.69 17.43
N SER A 129 10.62 -1.37 17.85
CA SER A 129 11.95 -1.23 17.23
C SER A 129 11.96 -1.71 15.79
N VAL A 130 11.33 -2.85 15.51
CA VAL A 130 11.20 -3.42 14.18
C VAL A 130 10.31 -2.52 13.31
N SER A 131 9.16 -2.08 13.81
CA SER A 131 8.25 -1.20 13.05
C SER A 131 8.91 0.13 12.69
N ALA A 132 9.55 0.80 13.65
CA ALA A 132 10.27 2.05 13.43
C ALA A 132 11.43 1.89 12.43
N PHE A 133 12.22 0.81 12.54
CA PHE A 133 13.30 0.51 11.62
C PHE A 133 12.80 0.33 10.18
N PHE A 134 11.72 -0.42 9.98
CA PHE A 134 11.15 -0.65 8.66
C PHE A 134 10.50 0.60 8.07
N LEU A 135 9.80 1.41 8.86
CA LEU A 135 9.25 2.70 8.42
C LEU A 135 10.36 3.64 7.92
N LEU A 136 11.51 3.66 8.60
CA LEU A 136 12.67 4.46 8.19
C LEU A 136 13.34 3.90 6.93
N ILE A 137 13.45 2.59 6.76
CA ILE A 137 13.94 1.96 5.51
C ILE A 137 13.03 2.32 4.34
N VAL A 138 11.72 2.19 4.51
CA VAL A 138 10.73 2.50 3.47
C VAL A 138 10.72 3.99 3.13
N ALA A 139 10.94 4.87 4.11
CA ALA A 139 11.17 6.28 3.84
C ALA A 139 12.40 6.51 2.95
N VAL A 140 13.52 5.84 3.23
CA VAL A 140 14.75 5.91 2.43
C VAL A 140 14.55 5.35 1.02
N ALA A 141 13.89 4.21 0.87
CA ALA A 141 13.56 3.62 -0.43
C ALA A 141 12.67 4.57 -1.26
N ASN A 142 11.63 5.13 -0.64
CA ASN A 142 10.74 6.08 -1.30
C ASN A 142 11.42 7.40 -1.66
N ILE A 143 12.47 7.82 -0.92
CA ILE A 143 13.31 8.95 -1.33
C ILE A 143 14.04 8.65 -2.64
N PHE A 144 14.60 7.44 -2.82
CA PHE A 144 15.24 7.06 -4.09
C PHE A 144 14.27 7.03 -5.27
N ILE A 145 13.06 6.50 -5.04
CA ILE A 145 11.98 6.51 -6.04
C ILE A 145 11.59 7.95 -6.38
N LEU A 146 11.39 8.80 -5.37
CA LEU A 146 11.04 10.20 -5.54
C LEU A 146 12.09 10.95 -6.37
N VAL A 147 13.38 10.75 -6.08
CA VAL A 147 14.49 11.33 -6.85
C VAL A 147 14.44 10.87 -8.30
N SER A 148 14.15 9.60 -8.53
CA SER A 148 14.10 9.01 -9.88
C SER A 148 12.93 9.55 -10.69
N VAL A 149 11.73 9.59 -10.10
CA VAL A 149 10.52 10.17 -10.72
C VAL A 149 10.69 11.67 -10.95
N TYR A 150 11.32 12.40 -10.03
CA TYR A 150 11.62 13.83 -10.20
C TYR A 150 12.59 14.10 -11.36
N ARG A 151 13.64 13.28 -11.51
CA ARG A 151 14.57 13.38 -12.63
C ARG A 151 13.85 13.14 -13.96
N LEU A 152 12.99 12.13 -14.02
CA LEU A 152 12.18 11.83 -15.21
C LEU A 152 11.18 12.94 -15.52
N PHE A 153 10.50 13.48 -14.51
CA PHE A 153 9.62 14.64 -14.66
C PHE A 153 10.37 15.86 -15.21
N LYS A 154 11.59 16.12 -14.72
CA LYS A 154 12.45 17.21 -15.21
C LYS A 154 12.90 16.98 -16.66
N ALA A 155 13.24 15.75 -17.04
CA ALA A 155 13.59 15.37 -18.41
C ALA A 155 12.42 15.61 -19.38
N VAL A 156 11.23 15.10 -19.05
CA VAL A 156 10.00 15.31 -19.85
C VAL A 156 9.66 16.79 -19.97
N LYS A 157 9.82 17.57 -18.89
CA LYS A 157 9.60 19.02 -18.91
C LYS A 157 10.58 19.77 -19.82
N ARG A 158 11.79 19.24 -20.05
CA ARG A 158 12.77 19.80 -21.00
C ARG A 158 12.50 19.40 -22.45
N GLY A 159 11.43 18.64 -22.72
CA GLY A 159 11.13 18.11 -24.04
C GLY A 159 12.00 16.93 -24.45
N GLU A 160 12.71 16.31 -23.50
CA GLU A 160 13.47 15.08 -23.76
C GLU A 160 12.51 13.91 -24.05
N ARG A 161 12.96 12.96 -24.87
CA ARG A 161 12.14 11.87 -25.39
C ARG A 161 11.52 11.07 -24.24
N PHE A 162 10.20 10.90 -24.26
CA PHE A 162 9.49 10.00 -23.36
C PHE A 162 9.30 8.66 -24.08
N ILE A 163 10.19 7.71 -23.80
CA ILE A 163 9.98 6.32 -24.21
C ILE A 163 9.10 5.71 -23.12
N ASP A 164 7.89 5.26 -23.45
CA ASP A 164 6.95 4.63 -22.48
C ASP A 164 7.56 3.35 -21.87
N GLU A 165 8.57 2.78 -22.53
CA GLU A 165 9.45 1.71 -22.04
C GLU A 165 10.45 2.16 -20.96
N ASP A 166 10.79 3.45 -20.82
CA ASP A 166 11.81 3.94 -19.87
C ASP A 166 11.36 3.89 -18.41
N LEU A 167 10.05 3.94 -18.12
CA LEU A 167 9.56 3.80 -16.73
C LEU A 167 9.79 2.37 -16.20
N ASN A 168 9.66 1.38 -17.09
CA ASN A 168 9.90 -0.04 -16.80
C ASN A 168 11.39 -0.40 -16.91
N VAL A 169 12.15 0.27 -17.77
CA VAL A 169 13.61 0.07 -17.90
C VAL A 169 14.37 0.69 -16.72
N LEU A 170 13.98 1.86 -16.21
CA LEU A 170 14.68 2.50 -15.08
C LEU A 170 14.43 1.83 -13.73
N LEU A 171 13.28 1.16 -13.55
CA LEU A 171 12.97 0.41 -12.32
C LEU A 171 13.36 -1.08 -12.42
N ALA A 172 13.38 -1.68 -13.62
CA ALA A 172 13.60 -3.13 -13.78
C ALA A 172 14.89 -3.55 -14.51
N GLN A 173 15.74 -2.62 -14.97
CA GLN A 173 16.97 -2.99 -15.71
C GLN A 173 18.25 -2.51 -15.05
N ARG A 174 18.70 -3.26 -14.04
CA ARG A 174 20.07 -3.82 -13.99
C ARG A 174 20.06 -5.15 -13.22
N GLY A 175 19.83 -6.29 -13.87
CA GLY A 175 20.10 -7.59 -13.26
C GLY A 175 19.40 -8.82 -13.84
N VAL A 176 19.79 -9.99 -13.32
CA VAL A 176 19.20 -11.33 -13.60
C VAL A 176 17.71 -11.38 -13.22
N ILE A 177 17.33 -10.62 -12.19
CA ILE A 177 15.95 -10.51 -11.66
C ILE A 177 15.00 -9.93 -12.72
N GLY A 178 15.42 -8.91 -13.49
CA GLY A 178 14.61 -8.33 -14.57
C GLY A 178 14.30 -9.32 -15.70
N ARG A 179 15.22 -10.26 -15.99
CA ARG A 179 14.99 -11.35 -16.96
C ARG A 179 14.01 -12.38 -16.43
N MET A 180 14.10 -12.73 -15.15
CA MET A 180 13.17 -13.67 -14.51
C MET A 180 11.76 -13.08 -14.43
N LEU A 181 11.62 -11.82 -14.00
CA LEU A 181 10.35 -11.10 -13.96
C LEU A 181 9.71 -10.99 -15.35
N ARG A 182 10.48 -10.69 -16.40
CA ARG A 182 9.96 -10.65 -17.78
C ARG A 182 9.32 -11.98 -18.20
N SER A 183 9.92 -13.11 -17.80
CA SER A 183 9.37 -14.44 -18.08
C SER A 183 8.08 -14.72 -17.29
N VAL A 184 8.00 -14.29 -16.03
CA VAL A 184 6.78 -14.43 -15.20
C VAL A 184 5.65 -13.57 -15.78
N PHE A 185 5.91 -12.31 -16.11
CA PHE A 185 4.93 -11.42 -16.74
C PHE A 185 4.50 -11.90 -18.13
N ALA A 186 5.35 -12.63 -18.87
CA ALA A 186 5.00 -13.18 -20.18
C ALA A 186 3.87 -14.23 -20.12
N VAL A 187 3.79 -15.02 -19.03
CA VAL A 187 2.78 -16.09 -18.84
C VAL A 187 1.38 -15.53 -18.49
N ILE A 188 1.31 -14.28 -18.05
CA ILE A 188 0.05 -13.65 -17.64
C ILE A 188 -0.80 -13.33 -18.87
N SER A 189 -1.91 -14.07 -19.02
CA SER A 189 -2.84 -13.94 -20.14
C SER A 189 -4.29 -13.70 -19.70
N LYS A 190 -4.59 -13.80 -18.40
CA LYS A 190 -5.92 -13.60 -17.80
C LYS A 190 -5.78 -12.86 -16.47
N SER A 191 -6.77 -12.06 -16.08
CA SER A 191 -6.76 -11.31 -14.82
C SER A 191 -6.48 -12.18 -13.59
N TRP A 192 -6.99 -13.40 -13.52
CA TRP A 192 -6.78 -14.29 -12.36
C TRP A 192 -5.34 -14.80 -12.20
N HIS A 193 -4.52 -14.77 -13.27
CA HIS A 193 -3.09 -15.13 -13.17
C HIS A 193 -2.31 -14.16 -12.27
N MET A 194 -2.90 -13.00 -11.93
CA MET A 194 -2.32 -12.09 -10.95
C MET A 194 -2.34 -12.63 -9.53
N TYR A 195 -3.16 -13.62 -9.20
CA TYR A 195 -3.22 -14.17 -7.84
C TYR A 195 -1.91 -14.85 -7.42
N PRO A 196 -1.34 -15.80 -8.21
CA PRO A 196 0.00 -16.31 -7.94
C PRO A 196 1.09 -15.23 -7.90
N LEU A 197 0.98 -14.21 -8.76
CA LEU A 197 1.94 -13.10 -8.76
C LEU A 197 1.85 -12.30 -7.45
N GLY A 198 0.63 -12.03 -6.98
CA GLY A 198 0.38 -11.38 -5.70
C GLY A 198 1.01 -12.15 -4.54
N ILE A 199 0.91 -13.48 -4.52
CA ILE A 199 1.60 -14.32 -3.52
C ILE A 199 3.11 -14.08 -3.56
N LEU A 200 3.72 -14.09 -4.75
CA LEU A 200 5.16 -13.88 -4.89
C LEU A 200 5.59 -12.49 -4.38
N PHE A 201 4.76 -11.46 -4.59
CA PHE A 201 5.01 -10.12 -4.07
C PHE A 201 4.80 -10.04 -2.56
N GLY A 202 3.77 -10.70 -2.01
CA GLY A 202 3.56 -10.77 -0.56
C GLY A 202 4.67 -11.52 0.19
N LEU A 203 5.34 -12.48 -0.46
CA LEU A 203 6.52 -13.14 0.12
C LEU A 203 7.76 -12.23 0.19
N GLY A 204 7.75 -11.09 -0.50
CA GLY A 204 8.86 -10.13 -0.52
C GLY A 204 9.07 -9.40 0.81
N PHE A 205 8.07 -9.37 1.72
CA PHE A 205 8.10 -8.62 3.00
C PHE A 205 8.66 -7.19 2.85
N ASP A 206 8.34 -6.51 1.75
CA ASP A 206 9.08 -5.32 1.31
C ASP A 206 8.48 -3.99 1.81
N THR A 207 7.41 -4.01 2.63
CA THR A 207 6.74 -2.77 3.04
C THR A 207 6.51 -2.60 4.53
N ALA A 208 6.74 -1.37 5.00
CA ALA A 208 6.53 -0.98 6.38
C ALA A 208 5.08 -1.18 6.84
N THR A 209 4.11 -1.08 5.93
CA THR A 209 2.69 -1.31 6.20
C THR A 209 2.38 -2.77 6.53
N GLU A 210 2.99 -3.72 5.82
CA GLU A 210 2.84 -5.15 6.11
C GLU A 210 3.50 -5.50 7.45
N ILE A 211 4.68 -4.96 7.71
CA ILE A 211 5.42 -5.23 8.94
C ILE A 211 4.76 -4.58 10.16
N ALA A 212 4.24 -3.35 10.02
CA ALA A 212 3.45 -2.70 11.06
C ALA A 212 2.18 -3.51 11.37
N LEU A 213 1.51 -4.06 10.36
CA LEU A 213 0.36 -4.95 10.57
C LEU A 213 0.75 -6.24 11.30
N LEU A 214 1.87 -6.89 10.92
CA LEU A 214 2.37 -8.07 11.63
C LEU A 214 2.76 -7.73 13.07
N GLY A 215 3.32 -6.54 13.31
CA GLY A 215 3.61 -6.00 14.64
C GLY A 215 2.34 -5.80 15.48
N ILE A 216 1.25 -5.30 14.88
CA ILE A 216 -0.06 -5.23 15.51
C ILE A 216 -0.54 -6.65 15.88
N SER A 217 -0.49 -7.61 14.95
CA SER A 217 -0.88 -9.00 15.22
C SER A 217 -0.06 -9.62 16.36
N ALA A 218 1.24 -9.36 16.41
CA ALA A 218 2.13 -9.80 17.47
C ALA A 218 1.79 -9.17 18.82
N SER A 219 1.62 -7.85 18.86
CA SER A 219 1.30 -7.10 20.09
C SER A 219 -0.01 -7.56 20.69
N GLN A 220 -1.05 -7.69 19.86
CA GLN A 220 -2.37 -8.12 20.33
C GLN A 220 -2.38 -9.58 20.78
N SER A 221 -1.60 -10.45 20.11
CA SER A 221 -1.36 -11.81 20.60
C SER A 221 -0.68 -11.82 21.97
N ALA A 222 0.33 -10.98 22.18
CA ALA A 222 1.04 -10.88 23.46
C ALA A 222 0.14 -10.40 24.59
N ASP A 223 -0.87 -9.58 24.29
CA ASP A 223 -1.92 -9.16 25.22
C ASP A 223 -2.96 -10.24 25.54
N GLY A 224 -2.83 -11.44 24.96
CA GLY A 224 -3.73 -12.58 25.21
C GLY A 224 -5.02 -12.50 24.40
N MET A 225 -5.05 -11.70 23.34
CA MET A 225 -6.21 -11.59 22.48
C MET A 225 -6.50 -12.90 21.76
N SER A 226 -7.79 -13.23 21.59
CA SER A 226 -8.19 -14.40 20.82
C SER A 226 -7.76 -14.28 19.36
N MET A 227 -7.37 -15.41 18.76
CA MET A 227 -6.98 -15.48 17.35
C MET A 227 -8.06 -14.91 16.41
N TRP A 228 -9.34 -15.12 16.74
CA TRP A 228 -10.47 -14.56 16.00
C TRP A 228 -10.43 -13.02 15.92
N SER A 229 -10.06 -12.36 17.01
CA SER A 229 -10.00 -10.90 17.06
C SER A 229 -8.73 -10.37 16.40
N ILE A 230 -7.62 -11.12 16.46
CA ILE A 230 -6.37 -10.76 15.76
C ILE A 230 -6.58 -10.79 14.23
N LEU A 231 -7.35 -11.74 13.71
CA LEU A 231 -7.62 -11.87 12.27
C LEU A 231 -8.41 -10.69 11.67
N VAL A 232 -9.04 -9.86 12.51
CA VAL A 232 -9.71 -8.64 12.07
C VAL A 232 -8.72 -7.67 11.40
N PHE A 233 -7.49 -7.57 11.91
CA PHE A 233 -6.49 -6.64 11.37
C PHE A 233 -6.07 -6.98 9.93
N PRO A 234 -5.59 -8.21 9.62
CA PRO A 234 -5.27 -8.55 8.24
C PRO A 234 -6.51 -8.62 7.33
N ALA A 235 -7.71 -8.89 7.87
CA ALA A 235 -8.95 -8.80 7.08
C ALA A 235 -9.25 -7.35 6.66
N LEU A 236 -9.10 -6.38 7.56
CA LEU A 236 -9.27 -4.96 7.24
C LEU A 236 -8.18 -4.44 6.31
N PHE A 237 -6.93 -4.86 6.50
CA PHE A 237 -5.86 -4.58 5.56
C PHE A 237 -6.21 -5.08 4.15
N THR A 238 -6.64 -6.34 4.04
CA THR A 238 -7.08 -6.96 2.79
C THR A 238 -8.25 -6.20 2.16
N ALA A 239 -9.21 -5.77 2.96
CA ALA A 239 -10.39 -5.04 2.50
C ALA A 239 -10.01 -3.68 1.88
N GLY A 240 -9.16 -2.91 2.56
CA GLY A 240 -8.68 -1.62 2.06
C GLY A 240 -7.82 -1.78 0.81
N MET A 241 -6.86 -2.70 0.85
CA MET A 241 -5.95 -2.97 -0.26
C MET A 241 -6.69 -3.44 -1.51
N SER A 242 -7.59 -4.42 -1.38
CA SER A 242 -8.37 -4.95 -2.51
C SER A 242 -9.32 -3.94 -3.12
N LEU A 243 -9.83 -2.98 -2.33
CA LEU A 243 -10.63 -1.87 -2.84
C LEU A 243 -9.80 -0.96 -3.74
N VAL A 244 -8.60 -0.56 -3.30
CA VAL A 244 -7.73 0.34 -4.06
C VAL A 244 -7.17 -0.34 -5.31
N ASP A 245 -6.62 -1.56 -5.18
CA ASP A 245 -6.05 -2.29 -6.32
C ASP A 245 -7.11 -2.64 -7.39
N ALA A 246 -8.33 -2.99 -6.98
CA ALA A 246 -9.43 -3.17 -7.93
C ALA A 246 -9.84 -1.86 -8.60
N THR A 247 -9.83 -0.75 -7.84
CA THR A 247 -10.10 0.59 -8.38
C THR A 247 -9.04 0.99 -9.39
N ASP A 248 -7.76 0.72 -9.12
CA ASP A 248 -6.65 0.99 -10.03
C ASP A 248 -6.85 0.26 -11.37
N SER A 249 -7.21 -1.02 -11.35
CA SER A 249 -7.53 -1.76 -12.58
C SER A 249 -8.70 -1.16 -13.37
N VAL A 250 -9.77 -0.74 -12.69
CA VAL A 250 -10.92 -0.09 -13.34
C VAL A 250 -10.50 1.26 -13.94
N LEU A 251 -9.72 2.05 -13.22
CA LEU A 251 -9.20 3.32 -13.68
C LEU A 251 -8.27 3.12 -14.87
N MET A 252 -7.34 2.17 -14.84
CA MET A 252 -6.43 1.87 -15.93
C MET A 252 -7.18 1.39 -17.18
N VAL A 253 -8.18 0.52 -17.05
CA VAL A 253 -8.99 0.09 -18.20
C VAL A 253 -9.77 1.24 -18.84
N ARG A 254 -10.24 2.21 -18.04
CA ARG A 254 -10.91 3.43 -18.53
C ARG A 254 -9.92 4.44 -19.10
N ALA A 255 -8.79 4.66 -18.44
CA ALA A 255 -7.75 5.61 -18.81
C ALA A 255 -6.97 5.18 -20.04
N TYR A 256 -6.78 3.89 -20.29
CA TYR A 256 -6.27 3.39 -21.56
C TYR A 256 -7.36 3.26 -22.63
N GLY A 257 -8.63 3.17 -22.23
CA GLY A 257 -9.77 3.27 -23.16
C GLY A 257 -10.00 4.70 -23.68
N TRP A 258 -9.59 5.71 -22.92
CA TRP A 258 -9.54 7.11 -23.31
C TRP A 258 -8.11 7.47 -23.66
N ALA A 259 -7.77 7.40 -24.95
CA ALA A 259 -6.51 7.88 -25.56
C ALA A 259 -5.58 8.68 -24.62
N PHE A 260 -4.40 8.13 -24.34
CA PHE A 260 -3.21 8.85 -23.84
C PHE A 260 -3.48 9.93 -22.78
N VAL A 261 -3.59 9.53 -21.52
CA VAL A 261 -3.42 10.48 -20.41
C VAL A 261 -2.04 11.12 -20.54
N LYS A 262 -2.00 12.46 -20.66
CA LYS A 262 -0.75 13.23 -20.80
C LYS A 262 0.31 12.70 -19.80
N PRO A 263 1.42 12.11 -20.26
CA PRO A 263 2.39 11.42 -19.39
C PRO A 263 2.90 12.27 -18.21
N ILE A 264 2.95 13.58 -18.42
CA ILE A 264 3.35 14.55 -17.40
C ILE A 264 2.41 14.59 -16.19
N ARG A 265 1.11 14.35 -16.40
CA ARG A 265 0.11 14.29 -15.34
C ARG A 265 0.34 13.06 -14.45
N LYS A 266 0.65 11.91 -15.06
CA LYS A 266 0.97 10.66 -14.34
C LYS A 266 2.25 10.81 -13.51
N LEU A 267 3.31 11.39 -14.10
CA LEU A 267 4.56 11.64 -13.38
C LEU A 267 4.38 12.60 -12.21
N TYR A 268 3.62 13.68 -12.39
CA TYR A 268 3.35 14.63 -11.31
C TYR A 268 2.56 13.98 -10.17
N TYR A 269 1.51 13.23 -10.50
CA TYR A 269 0.71 12.50 -9.51
C TYR A 269 1.58 11.53 -8.69
N ASN A 270 2.36 10.69 -9.36
CA ASN A 270 3.23 9.71 -8.71
C ASN A 270 4.29 10.40 -7.83
N MET A 271 4.86 11.52 -8.29
CA MET A 271 5.82 12.28 -7.49
C MET A 271 5.20 12.81 -6.19
N ILE A 272 3.99 13.37 -6.25
CA ILE A 272 3.31 13.91 -5.08
C ILE A 272 2.93 12.80 -4.10
N ILE A 273 2.39 11.68 -4.60
CA ILE A 273 1.96 10.59 -3.72
C ILE A 273 3.17 9.93 -3.02
N THR A 274 4.29 9.75 -3.73
CA THR A 274 5.53 9.26 -3.15
C THR A 274 6.09 10.25 -2.11
N LEU A 275 6.09 11.56 -2.41
CA LEU A 275 6.55 12.59 -1.46
C LEU A 275 5.73 12.57 -0.17
N VAL A 276 4.40 12.54 -0.26
CA VAL A 276 3.52 12.48 0.91
C VAL A 276 3.80 11.22 1.73
N SER A 277 4.02 10.08 1.07
CA SER A 277 4.39 8.87 1.80
C SER A 277 5.73 8.96 2.50
N VAL A 278 6.74 9.57 1.90
CA VAL A 278 8.05 9.76 2.57
C VAL A 278 7.85 10.58 3.84
N ILE A 279 7.11 11.69 3.76
CA ILE A 279 6.86 12.57 4.91
C ILE A 279 6.15 11.80 6.03
N VAL A 280 5.07 11.09 5.70
CA VAL A 280 4.30 10.32 6.70
C VAL A 280 5.16 9.22 7.33
N ALA A 281 5.92 8.47 6.54
CA ALA A 281 6.80 7.41 7.05
C ALA A 281 7.90 7.96 7.96
N LEU A 282 8.51 9.11 7.62
CA LEU A 282 9.50 9.77 8.47
C LEU A 282 8.89 10.31 9.77
N VAL A 283 7.66 10.84 9.73
CA VAL A 283 6.97 11.34 10.92
C VAL A 283 6.63 10.19 11.86
N ILE A 284 5.99 9.12 11.37
CA ILE A 284 5.59 7.98 12.22
C ILE A 284 6.83 7.24 12.72
N GLY A 285 7.70 6.78 11.82
CA GLY A 285 8.90 6.04 12.19
C GLY A 285 9.86 6.86 13.04
N GLY A 286 9.92 8.18 12.82
CA GLY A 286 10.71 9.10 13.64
C GLY A 286 10.16 9.25 15.05
N VAL A 287 8.84 9.46 15.21
CA VAL A 287 8.21 9.58 16.55
C VAL A 287 8.33 8.26 17.33
N GLU A 288 8.12 7.12 16.67
CA GLU A 288 8.30 5.80 17.31
C GLU A 288 9.75 5.56 17.72
N ALA A 289 10.71 5.82 16.83
CA ALA A 289 12.14 5.66 17.13
C ALA A 289 12.59 6.59 18.27
N LEU A 290 12.19 7.86 18.23
CA LEU A 290 12.53 8.83 19.27
C LEU A 290 11.88 8.47 20.60
N GLY A 291 10.61 8.05 20.64
CA GLY A 291 9.97 7.63 21.87
C GLY A 291 10.56 6.34 22.46
N LEU A 292 11.14 5.47 21.63
CA LEU A 292 11.87 4.30 22.09
C LEU A 292 13.24 4.69 22.69
N ILE A 293 13.95 5.62 22.05
CA ILE A 293 15.22 6.17 22.55
C ILE A 293 15.01 6.91 23.87
N GLY A 294 14.00 7.77 23.96
CA GLY A 294 13.67 8.55 25.15
C GLY A 294 13.43 7.67 26.36
N ARG A 295 12.54 6.67 26.24
CA ARG A 295 12.25 5.70 27.31
C ARG A 295 13.46 4.85 27.70
N LYS A 296 14.32 4.45 26.75
CA LYS A 296 15.46 3.58 27.04
C LYS A 296 16.61 4.30 27.73
N LEU A 297 16.79 5.57 27.41
CA LEU A 297 17.86 6.42 27.95
C LEU A 297 17.38 7.28 29.14
N ASP A 298 16.12 7.13 29.57
CA ASP A 298 15.49 7.87 30.66
C ASP A 298 15.61 9.40 30.46
N LEU A 299 15.45 9.83 29.20
CA LEU A 299 15.64 11.22 28.79
C LEU A 299 14.38 12.03 29.10
N SER A 300 14.55 13.09 29.88
CA SER A 300 13.46 13.98 30.31
C SER A 300 13.62 15.39 29.74
N GLY A 301 12.50 16.10 29.63
CA GLY A 301 12.43 17.50 29.19
C GLY A 301 11.41 17.72 28.09
N SER A 302 11.02 18.98 27.88
CA SER A 302 9.85 19.36 27.07
C SER A 302 9.79 18.79 25.65
N PHE A 303 10.95 18.46 25.05
CA PHE A 303 11.02 17.77 23.76
C PHE A 303 10.65 16.29 23.87
N TRP A 304 11.25 15.56 24.82
CA TRP A 304 11.00 14.14 25.05
C TRP A 304 9.59 13.90 25.58
N ASP A 305 9.12 14.74 26.49
CA ASP A 305 7.76 14.71 27.02
C ASP A 305 6.73 14.93 25.88
N GLY A 306 7.05 15.78 24.89
CA GLY A 306 6.21 15.99 23.71
C GLY A 306 6.18 14.80 22.75
N ILE A 307 7.32 14.12 22.56
CA ILE A 307 7.40 12.87 21.76
C ILE A 307 6.65 11.73 22.46
N GLU A 308 6.78 11.61 23.78
CA GLU A 308 6.08 10.61 24.58
C GLU A 308 4.56 10.87 24.56
N ALA A 309 4.11 12.11 24.74
CA ALA A 309 2.70 12.47 24.60
C ALA A 309 2.13 12.17 23.20
N LEU A 310 2.91 12.34 22.13
CA LEU A 310 2.51 11.94 20.77
C LEU A 310 2.41 10.42 20.62
N ASN A 311 3.32 9.67 21.25
CA ASN A 311 3.33 8.20 21.23
C ASN A 311 2.20 7.60 22.06
N GLU A 312 1.90 8.18 23.21
CA GLU A 312 0.79 7.75 24.07
C GLU A 312 -0.57 8.11 23.46
N ASN A 313 -0.63 9.17 22.66
CA ASN A 313 -1.85 9.68 22.05
C ASN A 313 -1.86 9.45 20.53
N PHE A 314 -1.79 8.18 20.13
CA PHE A 314 -1.80 7.72 18.73
C PHE A 314 -2.98 8.30 17.91
N GLY A 315 -4.11 8.61 18.56
CA GLY A 315 -5.24 9.29 17.93
C GLY A 315 -4.91 10.68 17.41
N ALA A 316 -4.14 11.47 18.17
CA ALA A 316 -3.65 12.79 17.76
C ALA A 316 -2.68 12.69 16.56
N LEU A 317 -1.84 11.66 16.54
CA LEU A 317 -0.93 11.35 15.44
C LEU A 317 -1.70 10.99 14.15
N GLY A 318 -2.81 10.26 14.28
CA GLY A 318 -3.75 10.00 13.19
C GLY A 318 -4.36 11.27 12.59
N TYR A 319 -4.83 12.21 13.42
CA TYR A 319 -5.35 13.50 12.94
C TYR A 319 -4.29 14.33 12.22
N LEU A 320 -3.04 14.33 12.71
CA LEU A 320 -1.91 14.99 12.07
C LEU A 320 -1.63 14.42 10.68
N ILE A 321 -1.65 13.10 10.52
CA ILE A 321 -1.45 12.43 9.22
C ILE A 321 -2.55 12.83 8.23
N ILE A 322 -3.82 12.83 8.67
CA ILE A 322 -4.96 13.25 7.83
C ILE A 322 -4.77 14.71 7.38
N ALA A 323 -4.36 15.60 8.29
CA ALA A 323 -4.08 16.99 7.97
C ALA A 323 -2.95 17.13 6.93
N ILE A 324 -1.85 16.38 7.08
CA ILE A 324 -0.74 16.35 6.11
C ILE A 324 -1.23 15.92 4.73
N PHE A 325 -2.07 14.88 4.64
CA PHE A 325 -2.64 14.42 3.37
C PHE A 325 -3.50 15.50 2.70
N ILE A 326 -4.44 16.10 3.45
CA ILE A 326 -5.35 17.11 2.91
C ILE A 326 -4.57 18.34 2.44
N LEU A 327 -3.65 18.84 3.26
CA LEU A 327 -2.82 20.01 2.93
C LEU A 327 -1.94 19.73 1.71
N SER A 328 -1.27 18.58 1.67
CA SER A 328 -0.41 18.21 0.54
C SER A 328 -1.21 18.07 -0.76
N TRP A 329 -2.43 17.55 -0.69
CA TRP A 329 -3.31 17.44 -1.85
C TRP A 329 -3.78 18.81 -2.34
N MET A 330 -4.22 19.68 -1.43
CA MET A 330 -4.62 21.05 -1.77
C MET A 330 -3.47 21.81 -2.43
N ILE A 331 -2.28 21.78 -1.83
CA ILE A 331 -1.07 22.40 -2.36
C ILE A 331 -0.72 21.82 -3.73
N SER A 332 -0.77 20.51 -3.88
CA SER A 332 -0.51 19.82 -5.15
C SER A 332 -1.43 20.30 -6.27
N VAL A 333 -2.73 20.39 -6.02
CA VAL A 333 -3.72 20.87 -7.00
C VAL A 333 -3.49 22.33 -7.36
N ILE A 334 -3.22 23.19 -6.36
CA ILE A 334 -2.91 24.61 -6.58
C ILE A 334 -1.66 24.76 -7.43
N VAL A 335 -0.57 24.05 -7.10
CA VAL A 335 0.69 24.09 -7.84
C VAL A 335 0.52 23.54 -9.26
N TYR A 336 -0.25 22.47 -9.42
CA TYR A 336 -0.52 21.87 -10.73
C TYR A 336 -1.21 22.86 -11.68
N ARG A 337 -2.25 23.54 -11.17
CA ARG A 337 -3.00 24.55 -11.94
C ARG A 337 -2.18 25.81 -12.17
N ALA A 338 -1.49 26.32 -11.15
CA ALA A 338 -0.69 27.54 -11.25
C ALA A 338 0.49 27.40 -12.22
N LYS A 339 1.06 26.19 -12.38
CA LYS A 339 2.18 25.93 -13.29
C LYS A 339 1.76 25.46 -14.68
N GLY A 340 0.46 25.38 -14.98
CA GLY A 340 -0.05 25.06 -16.32
C GLY A 340 0.50 23.74 -16.88
N TYR A 341 0.71 22.72 -16.04
CA TYR A 341 1.33 21.47 -16.50
C TYR A 341 0.49 20.72 -17.54
N ASP A 342 -0.79 21.07 -17.68
CA ASP A 342 -1.64 20.57 -18.75
C ASP A 342 -1.24 21.07 -20.14
N ASP A 343 -0.54 22.21 -20.27
CA ASP A 343 -0.20 22.81 -21.57
C ASP A 343 1.11 22.25 -22.17
N ILE A 344 1.79 21.35 -21.45
CA ILE A 344 3.05 20.76 -21.91
C ILE A 344 2.73 19.62 -22.91
N GLU A 345 3.03 19.85 -24.19
CA GLU A 345 2.95 18.84 -25.24
C GLU A 345 4.06 17.78 -25.07
N VAL A 346 3.65 16.54 -24.81
CA VAL A 346 4.56 15.40 -24.70
C VAL A 346 4.59 14.68 -26.05
N ARG A 347 5.75 14.60 -26.70
CA ARG A 347 5.93 13.80 -27.91
C ARG A 347 6.02 12.32 -27.52
N VAL A 348 4.94 11.59 -27.70
CA VAL A 348 4.88 10.13 -27.51
C VAL A 348 5.00 9.46 -28.87
N HIS A 349 5.93 8.50 -29.02
CA HIS A 349 6.04 7.70 -30.24
C HIS A 349 5.12 6.48 -30.13
N GLU A 350 4.21 6.30 -31.09
CA GLU A 350 3.59 5.01 -31.37
C GLU A 350 4.63 4.14 -32.09
N ALA A 351 4.89 2.95 -31.55
CA ALA A 351 5.75 1.92 -32.16
C ALA A 351 4.87 0.76 -32.64
#